data_AF-A0A2X1J5R2-F1
#
_entry.id   AF-A0A2X1J5R2-F1
#
_cell.length_a   1.000
_cell.length_b   1.000
_cell.length_c   1.000
_cell.angle_alpha   90.00
_cell.angle_beta   90.00
_cell.angle_gamma   90.00
#
_symmetry.space_group_name_H-M   'P 1'
#
loop_
_entity.id
_entity.type
_entity.pdbx_description
1 polymer ?
#
loop_
_entity_poly.entity_id
_entity_poly.type
_entity_poly.pdbx_seq_one_letter_code
_entity_poly.pdbx_strand_id
1 'polypeptide(L)'
;MDKTFTPHPVIFALFRFDLNSSSSNTVKVAKTLNASHISMLKWSAFPLKHATGNTMSEFIAENRGADAITRPNWSAVFSVAFCVACLIIVEFLPVSLLTPMAQDLGISEGVAGQSVTVTAFVAMFASLFITQTIQATDRRYVVILFAVLLTLSCLLVSFANSFSLLLIGRACLGLALGGFWAMSASLTMRLVPPRTVPKALSVIFGAVSIALVIAAPLGSFLGELIGWRNVFNAAAVMGVLCIFWIIKSLPSLPGEPSHQKQNTFRLLQRPGVMAGMIAIFMSFAGQFAFFTYIRPVYMNLAGFGVDGLTLVLLSFGIASFIGTSLSSFILKRSVKLALAGAPLILAVSALVLTLWGSDKIVATGVAIIWG
;
A
#
# COMPACT_ATOMS: atom_id res chain seq x y z
N MET A 1 18.76 -34.89 -52.59
CA MET A 1 19.36 -34.89 -51.24
C MET A 1 20.02 -33.53 -51.08
N ASP A 2 19.74 -32.65 -50.13
CA ASP A 2 18.73 -32.57 -49.06
C ASP A 2 18.73 -31.07 -48.61
N LYS A 3 17.55 -30.60 -48.18
CA LYS A 3 17.11 -29.32 -47.55
C LYS A 3 18.12 -28.16 -47.41
N THR A 4 17.98 -27.06 -48.17
CA THR A 4 17.19 -25.81 -47.93
C THR A 4 17.53 -25.01 -46.66
N PHE A 5 18.38 -23.99 -46.81
CA PHE A 5 18.46 -22.82 -45.94
C PHE A 5 18.93 -21.60 -46.76
N THR A 6 18.53 -20.39 -46.32
CA THR A 6 18.84 -19.01 -46.79
C THR A 6 17.79 -18.32 -47.69
N PRO A 7 17.72 -16.95 -47.72
CA PRO A 7 17.83 -15.95 -46.63
C PRO A 7 16.87 -14.73 -46.81
N HIS A 8 17.07 -13.65 -46.02
CA HIS A 8 16.90 -12.19 -46.31
C HIS A 8 16.00 -11.32 -45.38
N PRO A 9 16.23 -9.99 -45.27
CA PRO A 9 16.48 -9.30 -43.99
C PRO A 9 15.47 -8.15 -43.71
N VAL A 10 14.86 -8.11 -42.54
CA VAL A 10 14.18 -6.89 -42.05
C VAL A 10 14.35 -6.80 -40.54
N ILE A 11 15.50 -6.31 -40.11
CA ILE A 11 15.77 -5.77 -38.78
C ILE A 11 16.16 -4.31 -39.01
N PHE A 12 15.58 -3.39 -38.24
CA PHE A 12 15.64 -1.91 -38.35
C PHE A 12 14.62 -1.25 -39.30
N ALA A 13 13.46 -0.91 -38.76
CA ALA A 13 12.89 0.44 -38.84
C ALA A 13 11.60 0.54 -38.03
N LEU A 14 11.33 1.72 -37.48
CA LEU A 14 10.06 2.19 -36.90
C LEU A 14 9.83 1.96 -35.39
N PHE A 15 10.84 2.35 -34.62
CA PHE A 15 10.64 3.31 -33.51
C PHE A 15 10.36 4.70 -34.11
N ARG A 16 9.10 5.14 -34.12
CA ARG A 16 8.65 6.57 -34.10
C ARG A 16 7.15 6.61 -34.29
N PHE A 17 6.41 7.16 -33.33
CA PHE A 17 5.41 8.19 -33.63
C PHE A 17 5.04 8.90 -32.33
N ASP A 18 5.38 10.18 -32.31
CA ASP A 18 5.04 11.14 -31.27
C ASP A 18 4.09 12.18 -31.89
N LEU A 19 3.09 12.56 -31.09
CA LEU A 19 2.34 13.82 -31.01
C LEU A 19 1.72 14.53 -32.25
N ASN A 20 0.41 14.76 -32.07
CA ASN A 20 -0.30 16.06 -32.16
C ASN A 20 -0.71 16.62 -33.54
N SER A 21 -2.03 16.65 -33.80
CA SER A 21 -2.76 17.83 -34.34
C SER A 21 -4.25 17.51 -34.59
N SER A 22 -5.11 18.18 -33.83
CA SER A 22 -6.42 18.77 -34.19
C SER A 22 -7.08 18.37 -35.53
N SER A 23 -8.31 17.81 -35.47
CA SER A 23 -9.55 18.52 -35.82
C SER A 23 -10.72 17.57 -36.17
N SER A 24 -11.85 17.83 -35.53
CA SER A 24 -13.22 17.85 -36.08
C SER A 24 -13.77 16.67 -36.92
N ASN A 25 -14.91 16.15 -36.44
CA ASN A 25 -16.06 15.63 -37.20
C ASN A 25 -15.90 14.34 -38.02
N THR A 26 -16.47 13.24 -37.49
CA THR A 26 -17.27 12.30 -38.30
C THR A 26 -18.26 11.50 -37.45
N VAL A 27 -19.16 12.21 -36.78
CA VAL A 27 -20.52 11.70 -36.53
C VAL A 27 -21.30 11.95 -37.81
N LYS A 28 -21.60 10.88 -38.57
CA LYS A 28 -22.63 10.72 -39.62
C LYS A 28 -22.12 9.86 -40.79
N VAL A 29 -22.23 8.54 -40.68
CA VAL A 29 -22.59 7.67 -41.83
C VAL A 29 -23.30 6.42 -41.26
N ALA A 30 -24.46 6.62 -40.65
CA ALA A 30 -25.36 5.54 -40.25
C ALA A 30 -26.78 5.92 -40.62
N LYS A 31 -27.05 5.92 -41.93
CA LYS A 31 -28.37 5.94 -42.55
C LYS A 31 -28.16 6.01 -44.06
N THR A 32 -28.35 4.88 -44.75
CA THR A 32 -29.15 4.73 -45.98
C THR A 32 -28.77 3.43 -46.71
N LEU A 33 -29.81 2.79 -47.29
CA LEU A 33 -29.80 1.68 -48.28
C LEU A 33 -29.87 0.29 -47.64
N ASN A 34 -31.06 -0.22 -47.31
CA ASN A 34 -32.21 -0.65 -48.14
C ASN A 34 -32.03 -2.05 -48.75
N ALA A 35 -33.04 -2.87 -48.49
CA ALA A 35 -33.16 -4.27 -48.81
C ALA A 35 -33.57 -4.47 -50.26
N SER A 36 -32.71 -5.14 -51.03
CA SER A 36 -33.08 -6.02 -52.15
C SER A 36 -31.79 -6.42 -52.85
N HIS A 37 -31.29 -7.63 -52.61
CA HIS A 37 -30.70 -8.51 -53.63
C HIS A 37 -30.15 -9.79 -53.00
N ILE A 38 -30.67 -10.92 -53.51
CA ILE A 38 -30.00 -12.20 -53.69
C ILE A 38 -29.93 -13.14 -52.48
N SER A 39 -31.02 -13.90 -52.37
CA SER A 39 -31.02 -15.30 -51.96
C SER A 39 -30.13 -16.15 -52.87
N MET A 40 -29.09 -16.78 -52.32
CA MET A 40 -28.65 -18.14 -52.65
C MET A 40 -27.37 -18.46 -51.87
N LEU A 41 -27.51 -19.19 -50.77
CA LEU A 41 -26.57 -20.22 -50.29
C LEU A 41 -27.20 -20.89 -49.07
N LYS A 42 -27.99 -21.93 -49.35
CA LYS A 42 -28.39 -22.94 -48.37
C LYS A 42 -27.13 -23.64 -47.87
N TRP A 43 -26.81 -23.52 -46.60
CA TRP A 43 -26.00 -24.50 -45.87
C TRP A 43 -26.76 -24.93 -44.61
N SER A 44 -27.12 -26.22 -44.64
CA SER A 44 -27.31 -27.17 -43.55
C SER A 44 -27.74 -26.69 -42.15
N ALA A 45 -28.97 -27.11 -41.82
CA ALA A 45 -29.46 -27.48 -40.49
C ALA A 45 -28.42 -27.54 -39.36
N PHE A 46 -28.43 -26.53 -38.50
CA PHE A 46 -28.00 -26.66 -37.11
C PHE A 46 -29.21 -27.10 -36.28
N PRO A 47 -29.17 -28.23 -35.55
CA PRO A 47 -30.29 -28.64 -34.74
C PRO A 47 -30.42 -27.67 -33.56
N LEU A 48 -31.54 -26.95 -33.51
CA LEU A 48 -32.03 -26.25 -32.32
C LEU A 48 -32.28 -27.29 -31.22
N LYS A 49 -31.22 -27.61 -30.47
CA LYS A 49 -31.34 -28.39 -29.23
C LYS A 49 -32.02 -27.49 -28.21
N HIS A 50 -33.18 -27.93 -27.73
CA HIS A 50 -33.99 -27.31 -26.68
C HIS A 50 -33.19 -26.39 -25.75
N ALA A 51 -33.38 -25.08 -25.92
CA ALA A 51 -33.03 -24.09 -24.93
C ALA A 51 -34.01 -24.24 -23.75
N THR A 52 -33.77 -25.25 -22.93
CA THR A 52 -34.33 -25.35 -21.58
C THR A 52 -33.97 -24.08 -20.83
N GLY A 53 -34.95 -23.45 -20.17
CA GLY A 53 -34.86 -22.16 -19.49
C GLY A 53 -33.85 -22.04 -18.33
N ASN A 54 -32.86 -22.95 -18.26
CA ASN A 54 -31.79 -22.96 -17.29
C ASN A 54 -30.53 -22.21 -17.76
N THR A 55 -30.28 -22.12 -19.06
CA THR A 55 -29.05 -21.49 -19.60
C THR A 55 -29.09 -19.97 -19.50
N MET A 56 -30.27 -19.35 -19.64
CA MET A 56 -30.41 -17.90 -19.47
C MET A 56 -30.31 -17.52 -17.99
N SER A 57 -30.85 -18.32 -17.07
CA SER A 57 -30.68 -18.13 -15.62
C SER A 57 -29.26 -18.40 -15.16
N GLU A 58 -28.55 -19.39 -15.74
CA GLU A 58 -27.12 -19.61 -15.50
C GLU A 58 -26.27 -18.48 -16.05
N PHE A 59 -26.53 -17.99 -17.26
CA PHE A 59 -25.79 -16.84 -17.84
C PHE A 59 -26.09 -15.53 -17.10
N ILE A 60 -27.31 -15.36 -16.58
CA ILE A 60 -27.68 -14.25 -15.69
C ILE A 60 -27.08 -14.42 -14.28
N ALA A 61 -26.94 -15.64 -13.77
CA ALA A 61 -26.29 -15.91 -12.48
C ALA A 61 -24.77 -15.75 -12.56
N GLU A 62 -24.16 -16.19 -13.66
CA GLU A 62 -22.74 -16.08 -13.97
C GLU A 62 -22.35 -14.61 -14.21
N ASN A 63 -23.17 -13.84 -14.95
CA ASN A 63 -22.99 -12.38 -15.05
C ASN A 63 -23.27 -11.65 -13.73
N ARG A 64 -24.23 -12.10 -12.91
CA ARG A 64 -24.43 -11.52 -11.56
C ARG A 64 -23.23 -11.73 -10.64
N GLY A 65 -22.49 -12.83 -10.79
CA GLY A 65 -21.24 -13.08 -10.08
C GLY A 65 -20.08 -12.20 -10.57
N ALA A 66 -20.04 -11.90 -11.86
CA ALA A 66 -19.02 -11.04 -12.47
C ALA A 66 -19.26 -9.53 -12.27
N ASP A 67 -20.51 -9.10 -12.06
CA ASP A 67 -20.92 -7.70 -11.81
C ASP A 67 -20.76 -7.23 -10.35
N ALA A 68 -20.24 -8.08 -9.46
CA ALA A 68 -20.33 -7.90 -8.00
C ALA A 68 -19.54 -6.72 -7.41
N ILE A 69 -18.71 -6.01 -8.18
CA ILE A 69 -18.12 -4.71 -7.76
C ILE A 69 -18.32 -3.65 -8.85
N THR A 70 -19.57 -3.34 -9.17
CA THR A 70 -19.92 -2.24 -10.08
C THR A 70 -19.72 -0.84 -9.46
N ARG A 71 -19.56 -0.73 -8.12
CA ARG A 71 -19.30 0.54 -7.42
C ARG A 71 -18.21 0.39 -6.36
N PRO A 72 -17.21 1.30 -6.31
CA PRO A 72 -16.18 1.28 -5.27
C PRO A 72 -16.80 1.56 -3.89
N ASN A 73 -16.56 0.68 -2.92
CA ASN A 73 -16.96 0.90 -1.53
C ASN A 73 -15.96 1.83 -0.84
N TRP A 74 -16.07 3.13 -1.12
CA TRP A 74 -15.20 4.15 -0.54
C TRP A 74 -15.28 4.22 0.98
N SER A 75 -16.45 3.93 1.57
CA SER A 75 -16.56 3.88 3.04
C SER A 75 -15.66 2.80 3.64
N ALA A 76 -15.53 1.63 2.99
CA ALA A 76 -14.63 0.58 3.44
C ALA A 76 -13.15 0.98 3.29
N VAL A 77 -12.81 1.70 2.22
CA VAL A 77 -11.45 2.25 2.04
C VAL A 77 -11.12 3.25 3.15
N PHE A 78 -12.04 4.17 3.47
CA PHE A 78 -11.84 5.15 4.54
C PHE A 78 -11.78 4.50 5.93
N SER A 79 -12.59 3.48 6.21
CA SER A 79 -12.50 2.75 7.49
C SER A 79 -11.15 2.03 7.64
N VAL A 80 -10.63 1.46 6.55
CA VAL A 80 -9.30 0.84 6.54
C VAL A 80 -8.21 1.90 6.71
N ALA A 81 -8.30 3.02 5.99
CA ALA A 81 -7.35 4.13 6.12
C ALA A 81 -7.33 4.69 7.56
N PHE A 82 -8.50 4.81 8.20
CA PHE A 82 -8.61 5.21 9.61
C PHE A 82 -7.97 4.18 10.54
N CYS A 83 -8.19 2.88 10.30
CA CYS A 83 -7.54 1.80 11.05
C CYS A 83 -6.02 1.90 11.00
N VAL A 84 -5.47 2.14 9.80
CA VAL A 84 -4.03 2.31 9.60
C VAL A 84 -3.50 3.54 10.29
N ALA A 85 -4.20 4.67 10.18
CA ALA A 85 -3.82 5.88 10.88
C ALA A 85 -3.73 5.63 12.40
N CYS A 86 -4.71 4.93 12.98
CA CYS A 86 -4.69 4.59 14.41
C CYS A 86 -3.51 3.66 14.76
N LEU A 87 -3.26 2.62 13.95
CA LEU A 87 -2.11 1.71 14.15
C LEU A 87 -0.79 2.47 14.18
N ILE A 88 -0.58 3.38 13.22
CA ILE A 88 0.64 4.19 13.13
C ILE A 88 0.72 5.19 14.28
N ILE A 89 -0.35 5.91 14.62
CA ILE A 89 -0.33 6.84 15.76
C ILE A 89 0.13 6.10 17.03
N VAL A 90 -0.49 4.95 17.33
CA VAL A 90 -0.18 4.15 18.53
C VAL A 90 1.22 3.52 18.48
N GLU A 91 1.72 3.20 17.28
CA GLU A 91 3.09 2.72 17.11
C GLU A 91 4.12 3.74 17.60
N PHE A 92 3.90 5.02 17.27
CA PHE A 92 4.82 6.12 17.56
C PHE A 92 4.56 6.81 18.90
N LEU A 93 3.43 6.57 19.58
CA LEU A 93 3.15 7.13 20.91
C LEU A 93 4.28 6.91 21.94
N PRO A 94 4.90 5.72 22.07
CA PRO A 94 5.99 5.54 23.03
C PRO A 94 7.22 6.41 22.73
N VAL A 95 7.42 6.82 21.47
CA VAL A 95 8.56 7.67 21.09
C VAL A 95 8.39 9.08 21.66
N SER A 96 7.16 9.60 21.67
CA SER A 96 6.86 10.92 22.25
C SER A 96 6.60 10.89 23.76
N LEU A 97 6.27 9.72 24.31
CA LEU A 97 5.94 9.54 25.73
C LEU A 97 7.02 8.79 26.51
N LEU A 98 8.22 8.64 25.94
CA LEU A 98 9.25 7.76 26.46
C LEU A 98 9.70 8.11 27.89
N THR A 99 10.05 9.38 28.11
CA THR A 99 10.49 9.90 29.41
C THR A 99 9.43 9.74 30.51
N PRO A 100 8.16 10.17 30.34
CA PRO A 100 7.15 9.99 31.38
C PRO A 100 6.80 8.52 31.62
N MET A 101 6.86 7.65 30.60
CA MET A 101 6.69 6.21 30.77
C MET A 101 7.83 5.59 31.60
N ALA A 102 9.06 6.00 31.36
CA ALA A 102 10.24 5.52 32.09
C ALA A 102 10.20 5.94 33.57
N GLN A 103 9.82 7.20 33.83
CA GLN A 103 9.66 7.74 35.19
C GLN A 103 8.57 7.02 35.99
N ASP A 104 7.38 6.84 35.41
CA ASP A 104 6.24 6.21 36.10
C ASP A 104 6.49 4.72 36.43
N LEU A 105 7.25 4.02 35.58
CA LEU A 105 7.60 2.61 35.77
C LEU A 105 8.90 2.39 36.56
N GLY A 106 9.62 3.47 36.92
CA GLY A 106 10.90 3.37 37.62
C GLY A 106 12.01 2.67 36.82
N ILE A 107 11.97 2.77 35.49
CA ILE A 107 12.94 2.15 34.57
C ILE A 107 13.76 3.22 33.84
N SER A 108 14.89 2.83 33.24
CA SER A 108 15.64 3.74 32.37
C SER A 108 14.93 3.94 31.03
N GLU A 109 15.15 5.10 30.42
CA GLU A 109 14.67 5.42 29.07
C GLU A 109 15.11 4.38 28.02
N GLY A 110 16.33 3.86 28.14
CA GLY A 110 16.84 2.80 27.26
C GLY A 110 16.06 1.48 27.39
N VAL A 111 15.60 1.13 28.59
CA VAL A 111 14.71 -0.02 28.81
C VAL A 111 13.33 0.28 28.24
N ALA A 112 12.77 1.48 28.49
CA ALA A 112 11.49 1.89 27.91
C ALA A 112 11.51 1.79 26.38
N GLY A 113 12.62 2.13 25.72
CA GLY A 113 12.82 1.98 24.27
C GLY A 113 12.61 0.56 23.74
N GLN A 114 12.78 -0.48 24.55
CA GLN A 114 12.48 -1.87 24.15
C GLN A 114 11.00 -2.07 23.81
N SER A 115 10.11 -1.19 24.26
CA SER A 115 8.70 -1.18 23.87
C SER A 115 8.52 -0.99 22.36
N VAL A 116 9.40 -0.23 21.72
CA VAL A 116 9.41 0.00 20.27
C VAL A 116 10.06 -1.19 19.57
N THR A 117 11.18 -1.67 20.10
CA THR A 117 11.91 -2.83 19.56
C THR A 117 11.05 -4.09 19.51
N VAL A 118 10.32 -4.40 20.60
CA VAL A 118 9.43 -5.58 20.65
C VAL A 118 8.31 -5.47 19.64
N THR A 119 7.70 -4.29 19.46
CA THR A 119 6.67 -4.09 18.42
C THR A 119 7.23 -4.39 17.04
N ALA A 120 8.40 -3.84 16.69
CA ALA A 120 9.03 -4.05 15.40
C ALA A 120 9.41 -5.53 15.18
N PHE A 121 9.99 -6.18 16.20
CA PHE A 121 10.38 -7.59 16.15
C PHE A 121 9.16 -8.48 15.92
N VAL A 122 8.08 -8.29 16.68
CA VAL A 122 6.85 -9.08 16.54
C VAL A 122 6.17 -8.80 15.19
N ALA A 123 6.16 -7.54 14.73
CA ALA A 123 5.63 -7.20 13.41
C ALA A 123 6.37 -7.89 12.26
N MET A 124 7.70 -8.03 12.36
CA MET A 124 8.51 -8.78 11.40
C MET A 124 8.01 -10.23 11.27
N PHE A 125 7.90 -10.97 12.38
CA PHE A 125 7.43 -12.35 12.36
C PHE A 125 5.96 -12.45 11.95
N ALA A 126 5.11 -11.54 12.45
CA ALA A 126 3.70 -11.50 12.08
C ALA A 126 3.54 -11.37 10.56
N SER A 127 4.27 -10.44 9.93
CA SER A 127 4.20 -10.24 8.48
C SER A 127 4.57 -11.49 7.67
N LEU A 128 5.47 -12.33 8.19
CA LEU A 128 5.93 -13.57 7.55
C LEU A 128 4.88 -14.69 7.65
N PHE A 129 4.27 -14.87 8.81
CA PHE A 129 3.40 -16.02 9.09
C PHE A 129 1.90 -15.75 8.89
N ILE A 130 1.47 -14.49 9.02
CA ILE A 130 0.04 -14.15 9.03
C ILE A 130 -0.63 -14.55 7.73
N THR A 131 0.00 -14.29 6.58
CA THR A 131 -0.55 -14.56 5.24
C THR A 131 -0.84 -16.04 5.01
N GLN A 132 -0.03 -16.94 5.58
CA GLN A 132 -0.26 -18.38 5.52
C GLN A 132 -1.41 -18.81 6.45
N THR A 133 -1.46 -18.20 7.64
CA THR A 133 -2.43 -18.54 8.70
C THR A 133 -3.85 -18.13 8.32
N ILE A 134 -4.03 -16.96 7.69
CA ILE A 134 -5.35 -16.38 7.42
C ILE A 134 -5.91 -16.70 6.03
N GLN A 135 -5.23 -17.53 5.23
CA GLN A 135 -5.57 -17.76 3.81
C GLN A 135 -7.04 -18.15 3.59
N ALA A 136 -7.58 -19.02 4.45
CA ALA A 136 -8.95 -19.49 4.39
C ALA A 136 -9.94 -18.61 5.17
N THR A 137 -9.47 -17.60 5.90
CA THR A 137 -10.30 -16.73 6.74
C THR A 137 -10.85 -15.57 5.91
N ASP A 138 -12.10 -15.16 6.19
CA ASP A 138 -12.65 -13.94 5.61
C ASP A 138 -11.84 -12.72 6.08
N ARG A 139 -11.37 -11.92 5.11
CA ARG A 139 -10.49 -10.77 5.37
C ARG A 139 -11.15 -9.73 6.26
N ARG A 140 -12.47 -9.63 6.27
CA ARG A 140 -13.22 -8.75 7.18
C ARG A 140 -12.89 -9.07 8.64
N TYR A 141 -12.90 -10.34 9.03
CA TYR A 141 -12.60 -10.73 10.41
C TYR A 141 -11.15 -10.47 10.77
N VAL A 142 -10.24 -10.58 9.81
CA VAL A 142 -8.82 -10.30 10.05
C VAL A 142 -8.58 -8.81 10.29
N VAL A 143 -9.23 -7.93 9.53
CA VAL A 143 -9.14 -6.46 9.76
C VAL A 143 -9.78 -6.09 11.11
N ILE A 144 -10.91 -6.71 11.47
CA ILE A 144 -11.53 -6.54 12.80
C ILE A 144 -10.56 -7.02 13.89
N LEU A 145 -9.91 -8.17 13.71
CA LEU A 145 -8.92 -8.70 14.65
C LEU A 145 -7.76 -7.73 14.86
N PHE A 146 -7.25 -7.08 13.80
CA PHE A 146 -6.20 -6.06 13.94
C PHE A 146 -6.68 -4.84 14.73
N ALA A 147 -7.91 -4.37 14.49
CA ALA A 147 -8.48 -3.27 15.26
C ALA A 147 -8.73 -3.65 16.73
N VAL A 148 -9.11 -4.90 17.00
CA VAL A 148 -9.22 -5.46 18.36
C VAL A 148 -7.86 -5.54 19.03
N LEU A 149 -6.83 -6.07 18.35
CA LEU A 149 -5.47 -6.15 18.87
C LEU A 149 -4.87 -4.77 19.15
N LEU A 150 -5.13 -3.78 18.29
CA LEU A 150 -4.81 -2.36 18.52
C LEU A 150 -5.46 -1.85 19.81
N THR A 151 -6.76 -2.06 19.97
CA THR A 151 -7.52 -1.62 21.14
C THR A 151 -7.00 -2.29 22.42
N LEU A 152 -6.81 -3.61 22.37
CA LEU A 152 -6.28 -4.40 23.47
C LEU A 152 -4.87 -3.95 23.85
N SER A 153 -4.00 -3.70 22.86
CA SER A 153 -2.66 -3.14 23.09
C SER A 153 -2.76 -1.82 23.86
N CYS A 154 -3.62 -0.90 23.43
CA CYS A 154 -3.76 0.40 24.08
C CYS A 154 -4.21 0.24 25.55
N LEU A 155 -5.18 -0.62 25.81
CA LEU A 155 -5.66 -0.89 27.17
C LEU A 155 -4.56 -1.55 28.04
N LEU A 156 -3.88 -2.57 27.52
CA LEU A 156 -2.78 -3.24 28.24
C LEU A 156 -1.66 -2.27 28.60
N VAL A 157 -1.27 -1.38 27.69
CA VAL A 157 -0.25 -0.36 27.95
C VAL A 157 -0.75 0.67 28.95
N SER A 158 -1.98 1.15 28.81
CA SER A 158 -2.58 2.14 29.72
C SER A 158 -2.66 1.65 31.18
N PHE A 159 -3.02 0.38 31.38
CA PHE A 159 -3.11 -0.24 32.71
C PHE A 159 -1.82 -0.97 33.12
N ALA A 160 -0.71 -0.77 32.41
CA ALA A 160 0.53 -1.47 32.70
C ALA A 160 1.13 -1.00 34.04
N ASN A 161 1.14 -1.87 35.04
CA ASN A 161 1.84 -1.65 36.31
C ASN A 161 3.26 -2.25 36.30
N SER A 162 3.63 -2.95 35.23
CA SER A 162 4.94 -3.55 35.05
C SER A 162 5.39 -3.42 33.59
N PHE A 163 6.71 -3.35 33.40
CA PHE A 163 7.29 -3.26 32.07
C PHE A 163 6.94 -4.48 31.19
N SER A 164 6.83 -5.67 31.79
CA SER A 164 6.43 -6.89 31.08
C SER A 164 5.01 -6.79 30.49
N LEU A 165 4.05 -6.23 31.24
CA LEU A 165 2.68 -6.06 30.75
C LEU A 165 2.62 -5.05 29.60
N LEU A 166 3.41 -3.99 29.69
CA LEU A 166 3.60 -3.02 28.60
C LEU A 166 4.15 -3.71 27.35
N LEU A 167 5.19 -4.55 27.48
CA LEU A 167 5.75 -5.29 26.35
C LEU A 167 4.75 -6.24 25.70
N ILE A 168 3.88 -6.90 26.48
CA ILE A 168 2.80 -7.74 25.94
C ILE A 168 1.82 -6.90 25.10
N GLY A 169 1.41 -5.74 25.60
CA GLY A 169 0.58 -4.81 24.83
C GLY A 169 1.26 -4.42 23.51
N ARG A 170 2.54 -4.05 23.57
CA ARG A 170 3.35 -3.70 22.39
C ARG A 170 3.55 -4.86 21.40
N ALA A 171 3.61 -6.10 21.89
CA ALA A 171 3.61 -7.29 21.05
C ALA A 171 2.26 -7.48 20.34
N CYS A 172 1.12 -7.26 21.02
CA CYS A 172 -0.20 -7.27 20.38
C CYS A 172 -0.29 -6.25 19.25
N LEU A 173 0.23 -5.04 19.44
CA LEU A 173 0.29 -4.03 18.38
C LEU A 173 1.18 -4.51 17.21
N GLY A 174 2.33 -5.11 17.50
CA GLY A 174 3.22 -5.67 16.49
C GLY A 174 2.52 -6.72 15.62
N LEU A 175 1.72 -7.61 16.22
CA LEU A 175 0.91 -8.58 15.48
C LEU A 175 -0.07 -7.89 14.53
N ALA A 176 -0.76 -6.84 14.99
CA ALA A 176 -1.71 -6.09 14.18
C ALA A 176 -1.01 -5.33 13.03
N LEU A 177 0.11 -4.68 13.29
CA LEU A 177 0.89 -3.93 12.29
C LEU A 177 1.46 -4.86 11.21
N GLY A 178 2.21 -5.89 11.61
CA GLY A 178 2.81 -6.84 10.66
C GLY A 178 1.73 -7.59 9.88
N GLY A 179 0.64 -7.94 10.55
CA GLY A 179 -0.57 -8.49 9.95
C GLY A 179 -1.16 -7.60 8.86
N PHE A 180 -1.38 -6.34 9.19
CA PHE A 180 -1.96 -5.36 8.28
C PHE A 180 -1.09 -5.15 7.05
N TRP A 181 0.22 -4.95 7.24
CA TRP A 181 1.16 -4.70 6.14
C TRP A 181 1.21 -5.85 5.14
N ALA A 182 1.19 -7.09 5.62
CA ALA A 182 1.16 -8.27 4.76
C ALA A 182 -0.14 -8.38 3.92
N MET A 183 -1.25 -7.80 4.42
CA MET A 183 -2.55 -7.88 3.78
C MET A 183 -2.95 -6.67 2.94
N SER A 184 -2.40 -5.48 3.20
CA SER A 184 -2.97 -4.19 2.77
C SER A 184 -3.26 -4.14 1.26
N ALA A 185 -2.32 -4.58 0.43
CA ALA A 185 -2.47 -4.64 -1.02
C ALA A 185 -3.57 -5.62 -1.44
N SER A 186 -3.56 -6.82 -0.87
CA SER A 186 -4.55 -7.86 -1.17
C SER A 186 -5.96 -7.42 -0.77
N LEU A 187 -6.13 -6.83 0.41
CA LEU A 187 -7.38 -6.31 0.92
C LEU A 187 -7.92 -5.21 -0.01
N THR A 188 -7.07 -4.27 -0.38
CA THR A 188 -7.45 -3.16 -1.28
C THR A 188 -7.94 -3.66 -2.64
N MET A 189 -7.27 -4.66 -3.21
CA MET A 189 -7.68 -5.27 -4.49
C MET A 189 -9.07 -5.94 -4.43
N ARG A 190 -9.54 -6.36 -3.26
CA ARG A 190 -10.90 -6.93 -3.09
C ARG A 190 -11.95 -5.90 -2.67
N LEU A 191 -11.55 -4.73 -2.18
CA LEU A 191 -12.48 -3.68 -1.72
C LEU A 191 -12.96 -2.77 -2.85
N VAL A 192 -12.15 -2.60 -3.90
CA VAL A 192 -12.45 -1.67 -4.99
C VAL A 192 -12.17 -2.29 -6.37
N PRO A 193 -12.85 -1.81 -7.42
CA PRO A 193 -12.54 -2.22 -8.80
C PRO A 193 -11.07 -1.99 -9.16
N PRO A 194 -10.46 -2.83 -10.03
CA PRO A 194 -9.04 -2.74 -10.42
C PRO A 194 -8.60 -1.33 -10.85
N ARG A 195 -9.48 -0.59 -11.55
CA ARG A 195 -9.21 0.79 -12.04
C ARG A 195 -9.04 1.82 -10.92
N THR A 196 -9.54 1.53 -9.72
CA THR A 196 -9.52 2.40 -8.54
C THR A 196 -8.56 1.93 -7.46
N VAL A 197 -7.94 0.74 -7.59
CA VAL A 197 -6.95 0.22 -6.64
C VAL A 197 -5.82 1.22 -6.36
N PRO A 198 -5.20 1.86 -7.37
CA PRO A 198 -4.15 2.86 -7.10
C PRO A 198 -4.64 4.03 -6.26
N LYS A 199 -5.87 4.51 -6.50
CA LYS A 199 -6.46 5.60 -5.71
C LYS A 199 -6.75 5.18 -4.27
N ALA A 200 -7.28 3.96 -4.08
CA ALA A 200 -7.57 3.45 -2.75
C ALA A 200 -6.28 3.25 -1.93
N LEU A 201 -5.22 2.74 -2.56
CA LEU A 201 -3.89 2.68 -1.94
C LEU A 201 -3.39 4.08 -1.58
N SER A 202 -3.47 5.07 -2.47
CA SER A 202 -3.05 6.44 -2.14
C SER A 202 -3.82 7.04 -0.96
N VAL A 203 -5.10 6.71 -0.76
CA VAL A 203 -5.86 7.13 0.44
C VAL A 203 -5.33 6.44 1.70
N ILE A 204 -5.10 5.12 1.65
CA ILE A 204 -4.58 4.35 2.79
C ILE A 204 -3.18 4.83 3.18
N PHE A 205 -2.28 4.98 2.21
CA PHE A 205 -0.92 5.47 2.45
C PHE A 205 -0.89 6.97 2.79
N GLY A 206 -1.80 7.78 2.24
CA GLY A 206 -1.95 9.17 2.64
C GLY A 206 -2.33 9.31 4.12
N ALA A 207 -3.15 8.40 4.65
CA ALA A 207 -3.46 8.34 6.07
C ALA A 207 -2.23 7.99 6.92
N VAL A 208 -1.31 7.14 6.43
CA VAL A 208 -0.01 6.87 7.08
C VAL A 208 0.82 8.14 7.17
N SER A 209 0.94 8.90 6.08
CA SER A 209 1.70 10.15 6.07
C SER A 209 1.13 11.17 7.07
N ILE A 210 -0.19 11.35 7.09
CA ILE A 210 -0.85 12.24 8.05
C ILE A 210 -0.58 11.77 9.49
N ALA A 211 -0.73 10.47 9.75
CA ALA A 211 -0.51 9.87 11.06
C ALA A 211 0.93 10.11 11.55
N LEU A 212 1.94 9.91 10.71
CA LEU A 212 3.35 10.13 11.06
C LEU A 212 3.62 11.58 11.46
N VAL A 213 3.04 12.54 10.74
CA VAL A 213 3.23 13.98 11.02
C VAL A 213 2.57 14.38 12.34
N ILE A 214 1.39 13.86 12.65
CA ILE A 214 0.64 14.27 13.84
C ILE A 214 0.98 13.47 15.10
N ALA A 215 1.48 12.22 14.98
CA ALA A 215 1.63 11.31 16.11
C ALA A 215 2.56 11.85 17.21
N ALA A 216 3.73 12.36 16.82
CA ALA A 216 4.70 12.87 17.80
C ALA A 216 4.20 14.15 18.51
N PRO A 217 3.75 15.21 17.79
CA PRO A 217 3.20 16.41 18.43
C PRO A 217 1.97 16.11 19.30
N LEU A 218 1.03 15.32 18.78
CA LEU A 218 -0.21 14.99 19.48
C LEU A 218 0.07 14.16 20.74
N GLY A 219 1.00 13.20 20.64
CA GLY A 219 1.41 12.37 21.77
C GLY A 219 2.07 13.18 22.87
N SER A 220 3.01 14.08 22.55
CA SER A 220 3.66 14.95 23.55
C SER A 220 2.65 15.88 24.21
N PHE A 221 1.84 16.58 23.41
CA PHE A 221 0.86 17.55 23.90
C PHE A 221 -0.19 16.91 24.82
N LEU A 222 -0.80 15.80 24.40
CA LEU A 222 -1.75 15.09 25.26
C LEU A 222 -1.05 14.41 26.43
N GLY A 223 0.19 13.95 26.26
CA GLY A 223 1.01 13.36 27.31
C GLY A 223 1.23 14.30 28.49
N GLU A 224 1.52 15.56 28.21
CA GLU A 224 1.70 16.60 29.23
C GLU A 224 0.39 16.96 29.95
N LEU A 225 -0.73 17.02 29.21
CA LEU A 225 -2.01 17.46 29.77
C LEU A 225 -2.76 16.40 30.58
N ILE A 226 -2.85 15.18 30.04
CA ILE A 226 -3.67 14.10 30.61
C ILE A 226 -2.85 12.90 31.09
N GLY A 227 -1.53 12.90 30.88
CA GLY A 227 -0.65 11.80 31.24
C GLY A 227 -0.67 10.66 30.21
N TRP A 228 0.47 9.98 30.05
CA TRP A 228 0.67 8.97 29.01
C TRP A 228 -0.37 7.83 29.03
N ARG A 229 -0.80 7.38 30.22
CA ARG A 229 -1.84 6.34 30.37
C ARG A 229 -3.17 6.76 29.74
N ASN A 230 -3.61 7.98 29.98
CA ASN A 230 -4.86 8.49 29.42
C ASN A 230 -4.76 8.76 27.91
N VAL A 231 -3.56 9.07 27.39
CA VAL A 231 -3.33 9.10 25.93
C VAL A 231 -3.58 7.72 25.32
N PHE A 232 -3.09 6.64 25.94
CA PHE A 232 -3.39 5.29 25.48
C PHE A 232 -4.87 4.92 25.66
N ASN A 233 -5.55 5.38 26.71
CA ASN A 233 -7.01 5.22 26.83
C ASN A 233 -7.78 5.92 25.70
N ALA A 234 -7.39 7.15 25.34
CA ALA A 234 -7.98 7.87 24.22
C ALA A 234 -7.74 7.13 22.89
N ALA A 235 -6.53 6.58 22.69
CA ALA A 235 -6.23 5.75 21.54
C ALA A 235 -7.05 4.44 21.52
N ALA A 236 -7.32 3.84 22.69
CA ALA A 236 -8.21 2.68 22.79
C ALA A 236 -9.64 3.03 22.34
N VAL A 237 -10.15 4.22 22.70
CA VAL A 237 -11.45 4.71 22.21
C VAL A 237 -11.44 4.85 20.69
N MET A 238 -10.37 5.39 20.09
CA MET A 238 -10.21 5.43 18.64
C MET A 238 -10.21 4.02 18.01
N GLY A 239 -9.57 3.05 18.66
CA GLY A 239 -9.61 1.64 18.26
C GLY A 239 -11.02 1.05 18.29
N VAL A 240 -11.80 1.32 19.34
CA VAL A 240 -13.20 0.90 19.42
C VAL A 240 -14.05 1.53 18.32
N LEU A 241 -13.90 2.84 18.08
CA LEU A 241 -14.57 3.52 16.97
C LEU A 241 -14.20 2.91 15.62
N CYS A 242 -12.93 2.55 15.45
CA CYS A 242 -12.43 1.87 14.26
C CYS A 242 -13.11 0.50 14.06
N ILE A 243 -13.23 -0.30 15.13
CA ILE A 243 -13.94 -1.60 15.10
C ILE A 243 -15.38 -1.41 14.61
N PHE A 244 -16.13 -0.47 15.21
CA PHE A 244 -17.50 -0.19 14.81
C PHE A 244 -17.62 0.24 13.35
N TRP A 245 -16.69 1.10 12.90
CA TRP A 245 -16.69 1.57 11.52
C TRP A 245 -16.37 0.43 10.54
N ILE A 246 -15.38 -0.40 10.82
CA ILE A 246 -15.05 -1.57 10.01
C ILE A 246 -16.24 -2.54 9.94
N ILE A 247 -16.86 -2.85 11.08
CA ILE A 247 -18.02 -3.76 11.11
C ILE A 247 -19.15 -3.23 10.23
N LYS A 248 -19.42 -1.92 10.27
CA LYS A 248 -20.49 -1.29 9.48
C LYS A 248 -20.16 -1.17 7.99
N SER A 249 -18.89 -0.93 7.64
CA SER A 249 -18.49 -0.57 6.28
C SER A 249 -17.92 -1.71 5.45
N LEU A 250 -17.25 -2.71 6.06
CA LEU A 250 -16.64 -3.81 5.32
C LEU A 250 -17.69 -4.89 4.96
N PRO A 251 -17.84 -5.22 3.66
CA PRO A 251 -18.61 -6.40 3.25
C PRO A 251 -17.86 -7.69 3.63
N SER A 252 -18.55 -8.82 3.62
CA SER A 252 -17.90 -10.14 3.74
C SER A 252 -16.95 -10.33 2.54
N LEU A 253 -15.71 -10.69 2.83
CA LEU A 253 -14.63 -10.89 1.87
C LEU A 253 -14.10 -12.32 2.05
N PRO A 254 -14.89 -13.34 1.68
CA PRO A 254 -14.59 -14.73 1.98
C PRO A 254 -13.17 -15.09 1.53
N GLY A 255 -12.47 -15.85 2.37
CA GLY A 255 -11.20 -16.46 2.02
C GLY A 255 -11.37 -17.36 0.80
N GLU A 256 -10.33 -17.50 -0.01
CA GLU A 256 -10.37 -18.55 -1.03
C GLU A 256 -10.18 -19.90 -0.31
N PRO A 257 -11.10 -20.87 -0.48
CA PRO A 257 -10.93 -22.19 0.12
C PRO A 257 -9.64 -22.80 -0.42
N SER A 258 -8.95 -23.60 0.41
CA SER A 258 -7.65 -24.19 0.10
C SER A 258 -7.73 -25.30 -0.97
N HIS A 259 -8.34 -25.03 -2.12
CA HIS A 259 -8.21 -25.86 -3.29
C HIS A 259 -6.93 -25.45 -4.01
N GLN A 260 -5.89 -26.23 -3.76
CA GLN A 260 -4.49 -26.04 -4.14
C GLN A 260 -3.72 -25.14 -3.17
N LYS A 261 -2.89 -25.78 -2.34
CA LYS A 261 -1.58 -25.22 -1.98
C LYS A 261 -0.85 -24.90 -3.28
N GLN A 262 -1.14 -23.76 -3.91
CA GLN A 262 -0.31 -23.25 -4.98
C GLN A 262 1.07 -23.11 -4.35
N ASN A 263 2.00 -23.96 -4.80
CA ASN A 263 3.35 -23.96 -4.30
C ASN A 263 3.89 -22.53 -4.49
N THR A 264 4.00 -21.74 -3.43
CA THR A 264 4.38 -20.31 -3.52
C THR A 264 5.72 -20.17 -4.23
N PHE A 265 6.57 -21.20 -4.13
CA PHE A 265 7.82 -21.33 -4.88
C PHE A 265 7.65 -21.52 -6.39
N ARG A 266 6.55 -22.09 -6.88
CA ARG A 266 6.23 -22.11 -8.33
C ARG A 266 5.94 -20.72 -8.88
N LEU A 267 5.56 -19.74 -8.06
CA LEU A 267 5.41 -18.36 -8.52
C LEU A 267 6.76 -17.74 -8.89
N LEU A 268 7.85 -18.14 -8.24
CA LEU A 268 9.20 -17.70 -8.60
C LEU A 268 9.63 -18.22 -9.98
N GLN A 269 9.07 -19.34 -10.42
CA GLN A 269 9.33 -19.92 -11.74
C GLN A 269 8.60 -19.19 -12.88
N ARG A 270 7.68 -18.26 -12.57
CA ARG A 270 7.03 -17.45 -13.62
C ARG A 270 8.01 -16.42 -14.19
N PRO A 271 8.15 -16.32 -15.53
CA PRO A 271 9.06 -15.37 -16.14
C PRO A 271 8.72 -13.94 -15.73
N GLY A 272 9.72 -13.20 -15.23
CA GLY A 272 9.60 -11.81 -14.78
C GLY A 272 9.26 -11.60 -13.30
N VAL A 273 8.74 -12.59 -12.57
CA VAL A 273 8.38 -12.43 -11.15
C VAL A 273 9.62 -12.27 -10.28
N MET A 274 10.62 -13.14 -10.45
CA MET A 274 11.88 -13.05 -9.70
C MET A 274 12.60 -11.71 -9.96
N ALA A 275 12.62 -11.26 -11.21
CA ALA A 275 13.19 -9.96 -11.57
C ALA A 275 12.44 -8.80 -10.89
N GLY A 276 11.10 -8.86 -10.83
CA GLY A 276 10.28 -7.89 -10.10
C GLY A 276 10.56 -7.90 -8.58
N MET A 277 10.70 -9.09 -7.97
CA MET A 277 11.05 -9.20 -6.55
C MET A 277 12.43 -8.63 -6.24
N ILE A 278 13.44 -8.93 -7.07
CA ILE A 278 14.79 -8.38 -6.93
C ILE A 278 14.77 -6.85 -7.11
N ALA A 279 14.01 -6.34 -8.09
CA ALA A 279 13.88 -4.91 -8.32
C ALA A 279 13.25 -4.20 -7.11
N ILE A 280 12.18 -4.76 -6.53
CA ILE A 280 11.54 -4.23 -5.32
C ILE A 280 12.54 -4.27 -4.15
N PHE A 281 13.22 -5.41 -3.94
CA PHE A 281 14.21 -5.56 -2.88
C PHE A 281 15.33 -4.52 -2.99
N MET A 282 15.95 -4.37 -4.16
CA MET A 282 16.98 -3.36 -4.41
C MET A 282 16.47 -1.94 -4.21
N SER A 283 15.24 -1.64 -4.64
CA SER A 283 14.63 -0.32 -4.48
C SER A 283 14.44 0.04 -3.00
N PHE A 284 13.90 -0.89 -2.21
CA PHE A 284 13.73 -0.69 -0.76
C PHE A 284 15.07 -0.66 -0.02
N ALA A 285 16.02 -1.53 -0.39
CA ALA A 285 17.36 -1.52 0.20
C ALA A 285 18.06 -0.17 -0.04
N GLY A 286 17.99 0.36 -1.27
CA GLY A 286 18.53 1.69 -1.59
C GLY A 286 17.83 2.82 -0.83
N GLN A 287 16.49 2.80 -0.77
CA GLN A 287 15.68 3.77 -0.02
C GLN A 287 16.08 3.81 1.47
N PHE A 288 16.14 2.65 2.12
CA PHE A 288 16.47 2.57 3.54
C PHE A 288 17.94 2.87 3.83
N ALA A 289 18.86 2.49 2.95
CA ALA A 289 20.26 2.87 3.07
C ALA A 289 20.40 4.39 3.07
N PHE A 290 19.77 5.08 2.11
CA PHE A 290 19.82 6.53 2.02
C PHE A 290 19.17 7.22 3.23
N PHE A 291 17.96 6.81 3.61
CA PHE A 291 17.24 7.39 4.75
C PHE A 291 18.00 7.25 6.07
N THR A 292 18.65 6.09 6.29
CA THR A 292 19.44 5.83 7.51
C THR A 292 20.59 6.83 7.68
N TYR A 293 21.21 7.26 6.57
CA TYR A 293 22.34 8.17 6.58
C TYR A 293 21.98 9.61 6.20
N ILE A 294 20.68 9.97 6.18
CA ILE A 294 20.25 11.31 5.78
C ILE A 294 20.84 12.42 6.68
N ARG A 295 20.83 12.22 8.00
CA ARG A 295 21.41 13.20 8.95
C ARG A 295 22.91 13.41 8.71
N PRO A 296 23.79 12.39 8.74
CA PRO A 296 25.22 12.60 8.55
C PRO A 296 25.54 13.16 7.18
N VAL A 297 24.80 12.79 6.12
CA VAL A 297 25.01 13.36 4.79
C VAL A 297 24.66 14.85 4.76
N TYR A 298 23.52 15.26 5.28
CA TYR A 298 23.11 16.66 5.22
C TYR A 298 23.86 17.56 6.23
N MET A 299 24.22 17.04 7.40
CA MET A 299 24.98 17.82 8.38
C MET A 299 26.48 17.85 8.07
N ASN A 300 27.10 16.71 7.71
CA ASN A 300 28.55 16.63 7.54
C ASN A 300 29.00 16.97 6.11
N LEU A 301 28.22 16.62 5.08
CA LEU A 301 28.60 16.87 3.68
C LEU A 301 28.09 18.25 3.20
N ALA A 302 26.81 18.54 3.41
CA ALA A 302 26.17 19.79 2.96
C ALA A 302 26.31 20.96 3.98
N GLY A 303 26.73 20.66 5.22
CA GLY A 303 26.94 21.67 6.27
C GLY A 303 25.64 22.32 6.77
N PHE A 304 24.52 21.58 6.79
CA PHE A 304 23.29 22.06 7.44
C PHE A 304 23.42 22.06 8.95
N GLY A 305 22.94 23.14 9.58
CA GLY A 305 22.66 23.15 11.02
C GLY A 305 21.38 22.34 11.35
N VAL A 306 21.10 22.17 12.63
CA VAL A 306 19.94 21.39 13.13
C VAL A 306 18.62 21.94 12.61
N ASP A 307 18.46 23.27 12.59
CA ASP A 307 17.23 23.93 12.10
C ASP A 307 17.04 23.72 10.60
N GLY A 308 18.14 23.80 9.83
CA GLY A 308 18.13 23.57 8.39
C GLY A 308 17.78 22.12 8.04
N LEU A 309 18.32 21.15 8.78
CA LEU A 309 17.95 19.74 8.61
C LEU A 309 16.46 19.51 8.92
N THR A 310 15.94 20.16 9.96
CA THR A 310 14.50 20.07 10.31
C THR A 310 13.62 20.58 9.17
N LEU A 311 13.97 21.71 8.55
CA LEU A 311 13.26 22.25 7.39
C LEU A 311 13.33 21.32 6.16
N VAL A 312 14.48 20.69 5.92
CA VAL A 312 14.66 19.71 4.83
C VAL A 312 13.82 18.45 5.07
N LEU A 313 13.79 17.94 6.31
CA LEU A 313 12.96 16.78 6.64
C LEU A 313 11.46 17.11 6.58
N LEU A 314 11.08 18.33 6.93
CA LEU A 314 9.71 18.82 6.77
C LEU A 314 9.32 18.90 5.29
N SER A 315 10.18 19.47 4.43
CA SER A 315 9.91 19.57 3.00
C SER A 315 9.87 18.19 2.34
N PHE A 316 10.75 17.26 2.75
CA PHE A 316 10.68 15.84 2.37
C PHE A 316 9.34 15.22 2.77
N GLY A 317 8.87 15.41 4.01
CA GLY A 317 7.58 14.89 4.46
C GLY A 317 6.39 15.42 3.66
N ILE A 318 6.39 16.72 3.35
CA ILE A 318 5.37 17.36 2.51
C ILE A 318 5.41 16.80 1.08
N ALA A 319 6.62 16.69 0.51
CA ALA A 319 6.82 16.12 -0.82
C ALA A 319 6.34 14.66 -0.88
N SER A 320 6.66 13.84 0.11
CA SER A 320 6.16 12.45 0.21
C SER A 320 4.66 12.33 0.30
N PHE A 321 4.00 13.25 1.01
CA PHE A 321 2.54 13.28 1.02
C PHE A 321 1.96 13.61 -0.37
N ILE A 322 2.52 14.60 -1.05
CA ILE A 322 2.11 15.02 -2.40
C ILE A 322 2.40 13.89 -3.41
N GLY A 323 3.60 13.33 -3.40
CA GLY A 323 4.06 12.24 -4.26
C GLY A 323 3.21 10.99 -4.10
N THR A 324 2.91 10.60 -2.85
CA THR A 324 2.01 9.47 -2.56
C THR A 324 0.60 9.72 -3.07
N SER A 325 0.08 10.94 -2.93
CA SER A 325 -1.24 11.32 -3.44
C SER A 325 -1.28 11.28 -4.97
N LEU A 326 -0.22 11.77 -5.63
CA LEU A 326 -0.12 11.84 -7.09
C LEU A 326 0.26 10.49 -7.73
N SER A 327 0.82 9.56 -6.95
CA SER A 327 1.23 8.22 -7.41
C SER A 327 0.10 7.46 -8.13
N SER A 328 -1.15 7.65 -7.68
CA SER A 328 -2.31 7.02 -8.29
C SER A 328 -2.52 7.40 -9.76
N PHE A 329 -2.15 8.62 -10.18
CA PHE A 329 -2.25 9.06 -11.57
C PHE A 329 -1.19 8.39 -12.45
N ILE A 330 0.04 8.26 -11.95
CA ILE A 330 1.14 7.61 -12.66
C ILE A 330 0.85 6.10 -12.80
N LEU A 331 0.43 5.44 -11.71
CA LEU A 331 0.06 4.02 -11.73
C LEU A 331 -1.07 3.71 -12.70
N LYS A 332 -2.03 4.63 -12.85
CA LYS A 332 -3.12 4.48 -13.83
C LYS A 332 -2.65 4.54 -15.28
N ARG A 333 -1.60 5.31 -15.57
CA ARG A 333 -1.07 5.45 -16.92
C ARG A 333 -0.18 4.28 -17.30
N SER A 334 0.73 3.88 -16.42
CA SER A 334 1.59 2.70 -16.64
C SER A 334 2.23 2.22 -15.33
N VAL A 335 1.93 0.98 -14.95
CA VAL A 335 2.59 0.29 -13.82
C VAL A 335 4.09 0.13 -14.09
N LYS A 336 4.49 -0.14 -15.34
CA LYS A 336 5.92 -0.26 -15.70
C LYS A 336 6.66 1.05 -15.51
N LEU A 337 6.02 2.18 -15.85
CA LEU A 337 6.61 3.50 -15.66
C LEU A 337 6.79 3.81 -14.17
N ALA A 338 5.83 3.44 -13.32
CA ALA A 338 5.97 3.58 -11.88
C ALA A 338 7.07 2.69 -11.30
N LEU A 339 7.12 1.42 -11.73
CA LEU A 339 8.10 0.44 -11.24
C LEU A 339 9.54 0.78 -11.63
N ALA A 340 9.75 1.38 -12.80
CA ALA A 340 11.07 1.79 -13.26
C ALA A 340 11.41 3.24 -12.85
N GLY A 341 10.43 4.14 -12.89
CA GLY A 341 10.61 5.56 -12.66
C GLY A 341 10.97 5.89 -11.22
N ALA A 342 10.27 5.31 -10.23
CA ALA A 342 10.56 5.63 -8.82
C ALA A 342 11.98 5.20 -8.40
N PRO A 343 12.46 3.97 -8.66
CA PRO A 343 13.84 3.58 -8.35
C PRO A 343 14.88 4.36 -9.15
N LEU A 344 14.56 4.75 -10.39
CA LEU A 344 15.46 5.56 -11.22
C LEU A 344 15.60 6.98 -10.68
N ILE A 345 14.50 7.62 -10.27
CA ILE A 345 14.55 8.93 -9.58
C ILE A 345 15.38 8.82 -8.31
N LEU A 346 15.17 7.77 -7.52
CA LEU A 346 15.97 7.45 -6.33
C LEU A 346 17.47 7.33 -6.64
N ALA A 347 17.83 6.58 -7.68
CA ALA A 347 19.22 6.40 -8.10
C ALA A 347 19.85 7.70 -8.60
N VAL A 348 19.11 8.51 -9.38
CA VAL A 348 19.56 9.82 -9.84
C VAL A 348 19.72 10.78 -8.66
N SER A 349 18.77 10.81 -7.72
CA SER A 349 18.86 11.59 -6.49
C SER A 349 20.11 11.24 -5.68
N ALA A 350 20.39 9.95 -5.49
CA ALA A 350 21.60 9.49 -4.81
C ALA A 350 22.88 9.89 -5.56
N LEU A 351 22.90 9.78 -6.90
CA LEU A 351 24.04 10.17 -7.73
C LEU A 351 24.30 11.68 -7.65
N VAL A 352 23.25 12.50 -7.80
CA VAL A 352 23.34 13.96 -7.71
C VAL A 352 23.86 14.39 -6.35
N LEU A 353 23.38 13.76 -5.28
CA LEU A 353 23.83 14.07 -3.93
C LEU A 353 25.28 13.62 -3.68
N THR A 354 25.74 12.56 -4.34
CA THR A 354 27.14 12.12 -4.23
C THR A 354 28.09 13.08 -4.94
N LEU A 355 27.68 13.64 -6.08
CA LEU A 355 28.51 14.52 -6.91
C LEU A 355 28.46 15.99 -6.47
N TRP A 356 27.30 16.47 -6.03
CA TRP A 356 27.03 17.89 -5.72
C TRP A 356 26.37 18.12 -4.35
N GLY A 357 26.39 17.12 -3.46
CA GLY A 357 25.75 17.21 -2.14
C GLY A 357 26.34 18.25 -1.20
N SER A 358 27.50 18.83 -1.51
CA SER A 358 28.08 19.93 -0.74
C SER A 358 27.29 21.24 -0.86
N ASP A 359 26.49 21.40 -1.92
CA ASP A 359 25.64 22.57 -2.11
C ASP A 359 24.28 22.38 -1.41
N LYS A 360 23.93 23.31 -0.52
CA LYS A 360 22.70 23.28 0.28
C LYS A 360 21.43 23.33 -0.59
N ILE A 361 21.45 24.05 -1.70
CA ILE A 361 20.30 24.17 -2.60
C ILE A 361 20.08 22.84 -3.31
N VAL A 362 21.16 22.23 -3.80
CA VAL A 362 21.12 20.92 -4.47
C VAL A 362 20.64 19.84 -3.50
N ALA A 363 21.20 19.79 -2.30
CA ALA A 363 20.79 18.84 -1.27
C ALA A 363 19.30 19.01 -0.91
N THR A 364 18.82 20.23 -0.72
CA THR A 364 17.39 20.48 -0.44
C THR A 364 16.49 20.06 -1.61
N GLY A 365 16.90 20.36 -2.84
CA GLY A 365 16.16 19.95 -4.04
C GLY A 365 16.08 18.44 -4.18
N VAL A 366 17.17 17.73 -3.89
CA VAL A 366 17.19 16.26 -3.87
C VAL A 366 16.27 15.72 -2.77
N ALA A 367 16.26 16.28 -1.57
CA ALA A 367 15.34 15.86 -0.52
C ALA A 367 13.87 15.99 -0.97
N ILE A 368 13.51 17.09 -1.65
CA ILE A 368 12.15 17.30 -2.15
C ILE A 368 11.80 16.34 -3.28
N ILE A 369 12.72 16.05 -4.20
CA ILE A 369 12.48 15.11 -5.32
C ILE A 369 12.41 13.66 -4.82
N TRP A 370 13.18 13.36 -3.77
CA TRP A 370 13.23 12.06 -3.16
C TRP A 370 12.00 11.75 -2.31
N GLY A 371 11.43 12.77 -1.67
CA GLY A 371 10.17 12.70 -0.94
C GLY A 371 9.00 12.46 -1.86
#